data_AF-A0A6B0VDS4-F1
#
_entry.id   AF-A0A6B0VDS4-F1
#
_cell.length_a   1.000
_cell.length_b   1.000
_cell.length_c   1.000
_cell.angle_alpha   90.00
_cell.angle_beta   90.00
_cell.angle_gamma   90.00
#
_symmetry.space_group_name_H-M   'P 1'
#
loop_
_entity.id
_entity.type
_entity.pdbx_description
1 polymer ?
#
loop_
_entity_poly.entity_id
_entity_poly.type
_entity_poly.pdbx_seq_one_letter_code
_entity_poly.pdbx_strand_id
1 'polypeptide(L)'
;ADSLVFTESNDGVAPETIMNGTELEENLFQERKKMAAVAVEDIDGTIQVMGVISETMRIAPLPAMARSEDGHIAHKIYKMERSITQCENDADTVPEGTTTCKRHGSAVFANVVPDEFFVEVHMMVDKYHYRPFQERHQLVKYLALNLALVNMRFEDTSNPKIQFLLTSVKVEPNFAVTYQDKDFVWPISNRTYAHANLTFYTLLEKYGRSPADITVAVTGLILADNYEYFTYNEVAVKGQARLGGVCNVNYSMVMVEDVPMSFGMVSVLPHELGHALGSPHDGLTEMWNERLPPRNDCRKDSDYGHFIMHRSEPGNQKFSNCSREHMSAFISTLPTSCFELKAKRNCTTELKELPGASTNLTKICQIAHPNFLEWNVVKKNCRFECCSPRSLDDDEPTCGVEHFLPDGAECGPGKRCVRGTCGYYDEYGAPTTPRQSA
;
A
#
# COMPACT_ATOMS: atom_id res chain seq x y z
N ALA A 1 2.64 1.94 -13.28
CA ALA A 1 3.37 1.79 -14.56
C ALA A 1 2.40 2.08 -15.69
N ASP A 2 2.85 2.60 -16.83
CA ASP A 2 1.94 3.09 -17.90
C ASP A 2 1.12 1.98 -18.56
N SER A 3 1.66 0.78 -18.56
CA SER A 3 0.95 -0.43 -18.92
C SER A 3 1.16 -1.46 -17.82
N LEU A 4 0.08 -2.12 -17.41
CA LEU A 4 0.12 -3.22 -16.48
C LEU A 4 -0.21 -4.52 -17.21
N VAL A 5 0.66 -5.51 -17.09
CA VAL A 5 0.40 -6.83 -17.68
C VAL A 5 -0.42 -7.65 -16.69
N PHE A 6 -1.63 -8.03 -17.09
CA PHE A 6 -2.49 -8.92 -16.33
C PHE A 6 -2.50 -10.31 -16.96
N THR A 7 -2.22 -11.35 -16.17
CA THR A 7 -2.15 -12.72 -16.65
C THR A 7 -3.06 -13.62 -15.83
N GLU A 8 -3.94 -14.38 -16.48
CA GLU A 8 -4.79 -15.37 -15.81
C GLU A 8 -4.45 -16.75 -16.34
N SER A 9 -3.91 -17.62 -15.50
CA SER A 9 -3.52 -18.97 -15.92
C SER A 9 -4.54 -20.00 -15.43
N ASN A 10 -5.45 -20.39 -16.31
CA ASN A 10 -6.28 -21.59 -16.14
C ASN A 10 -5.74 -22.66 -17.10
N ASP A 11 -4.89 -23.55 -16.58
CA ASP A 11 -4.46 -24.80 -17.22
C ASP A 11 -3.83 -24.69 -18.64
N GLY A 12 -2.78 -23.89 -18.77
CA GLY A 12 -1.74 -24.11 -19.80
C GLY A 12 -1.60 -23.06 -20.90
N VAL A 13 -2.57 -22.16 -21.08
CA VAL A 13 -2.39 -20.92 -21.85
C VAL A 13 -2.85 -19.76 -20.96
N ALA A 14 -1.91 -18.90 -20.60
CA ALA A 14 -2.20 -17.73 -19.78
C ALA A 14 -2.27 -16.50 -20.69
N PRO A 15 -3.47 -16.10 -21.17
CA PRO A 15 -3.58 -14.91 -22.00
C PRO A 15 -3.11 -13.69 -21.23
N GLU A 16 -2.12 -12.99 -21.79
CA GLU A 16 -1.68 -11.69 -21.30
C GLU A 16 -2.66 -10.62 -21.77
N THR A 17 -3.19 -9.84 -20.83
CA THR A 17 -4.00 -8.66 -21.10
C THR A 17 -3.18 -7.45 -20.69
N ILE A 18 -2.94 -6.52 -21.61
CA ILE A 18 -2.30 -5.26 -21.29
C ILE A 18 -3.37 -4.27 -20.87
N MET A 19 -3.28 -3.78 -19.64
CA MET A 19 -4.18 -2.76 -19.08
C MET A 19 -3.50 -1.38 -19.14
N ASN A 20 -4.28 -0.34 -19.42
CA ASN A 20 -3.78 1.03 -19.46
C ASN A 20 -3.60 1.57 -18.04
N GLY A 21 -2.37 1.89 -17.67
CA GLY A 21 -2.02 2.43 -16.35
C GLY A 21 -2.67 3.79 -16.08
N THR A 22 -2.75 4.66 -17.08
CA THR A 22 -3.39 5.97 -16.95
C THR A 22 -4.86 5.82 -16.61
N GLU A 23 -5.59 4.93 -17.30
CA GLU A 23 -7.01 4.62 -17.04
C GLU A 23 -7.23 4.07 -15.62
N LEU A 24 -6.32 3.19 -15.17
CA LEU A 24 -6.37 2.63 -13.82
C LEU A 24 -6.14 3.70 -12.73
N GLU A 25 -5.35 4.74 -13.02
CA GLU A 25 -4.99 5.81 -12.09
C GLU A 25 -6.00 6.98 -12.06
N GLU A 26 -6.84 7.17 -13.08
CA GLU A 26 -7.70 8.38 -13.22
C GLU A 26 -8.60 8.66 -12.01
N ASN A 27 -8.99 7.59 -11.33
CA ASN A 27 -9.95 7.59 -10.24
C ASN A 27 -9.31 7.27 -8.87
N LEU A 28 -7.97 7.28 -8.80
CA LEU A 28 -7.21 7.04 -7.58
C LEU A 28 -6.80 8.37 -6.93
N PHE A 29 -7.13 8.52 -5.66
CA PHE A 29 -6.82 9.70 -4.87
C PHE A 29 -5.94 9.31 -3.68
N GLN A 30 -4.94 10.13 -3.37
CA GLN A 30 -3.98 9.88 -2.29
C GLN A 30 -3.80 11.13 -1.43
N GLU A 31 -3.77 10.95 -0.12
CA GLU A 31 -3.44 11.99 0.86
C GLU A 31 -2.39 11.45 1.84
N ARG A 32 -1.13 11.83 1.57
CA ARG A 32 0.05 11.29 2.27
C ARG A 32 0.03 11.59 3.76
N LYS A 33 -0.40 12.80 4.16
CA LYS A 33 -0.39 13.19 5.60
C LYS A 33 -1.34 12.36 6.45
N LYS A 34 -2.37 11.78 5.82
CA LYS A 34 -3.36 10.95 6.50
C LYS A 34 -3.14 9.46 6.27
N MET A 35 -2.10 9.07 5.54
CA MET A 35 -1.90 7.69 5.08
C MET A 35 -3.17 7.15 4.41
N ALA A 36 -3.78 7.97 3.56
CA ALA A 36 -5.04 7.67 2.92
C ALA A 36 -4.85 7.51 1.41
N ALA A 37 -5.50 6.48 0.85
CA ALA A 37 -5.56 6.24 -0.58
C ALA A 37 -6.91 5.59 -0.89
N VAL A 38 -7.66 6.16 -1.82
CA VAL A 38 -9.01 5.70 -2.19
C VAL A 38 -9.19 5.65 -3.70
N ALA A 39 -9.94 4.67 -4.19
CA ALA A 39 -10.50 4.65 -5.53
C ALA A 39 -11.96 5.09 -5.46
N VAL A 40 -12.37 5.98 -6.37
CA VAL A 40 -13.75 6.45 -6.50
C VAL A 40 -14.25 6.16 -7.91
N GLU A 41 -15.20 5.25 -8.04
CA GLU A 41 -15.74 4.83 -9.32
C GLU A 41 -17.21 5.23 -9.45
N ASP A 42 -17.58 5.76 -10.61
CA ASP A 42 -18.98 5.91 -11.00
C ASP A 42 -19.39 4.68 -11.82
N ILE A 43 -20.30 3.88 -11.27
CA ILE A 43 -20.85 2.69 -11.91
C ILE A 43 -22.36 2.92 -12.05
N ASP A 44 -22.82 3.10 -13.29
CA ASP A 44 -24.22 3.33 -13.64
C ASP A 44 -24.88 4.47 -12.83
N GLY A 45 -24.16 5.57 -12.60
CA GLY A 45 -24.64 6.73 -11.83
C GLY A 45 -24.54 6.55 -10.32
N THR A 46 -23.89 5.48 -9.84
CA THR A 46 -23.69 5.20 -8.43
C THR A 46 -22.20 5.23 -8.07
N ILE A 47 -21.86 6.02 -7.06
CA ILE A 47 -20.48 6.14 -6.58
C ILE A 47 -20.11 4.95 -5.69
N GLN A 48 -19.06 4.23 -6.09
CA GLN A 48 -18.38 3.23 -5.27
C GLN A 48 -17.05 3.78 -4.79
N VAL A 49 -16.79 3.64 -3.49
CA VAL A 49 -15.52 4.07 -2.87
C VAL A 49 -14.91 2.89 -2.16
N MET A 50 -13.65 2.60 -2.48
CA MET A 50 -12.85 1.61 -1.77
C MET A 50 -11.49 2.21 -1.39
N GLY A 51 -10.98 1.91 -0.21
CA GLY A 51 -9.67 2.38 0.18
C GLY A 51 -9.43 2.54 1.67
N VAL A 52 -8.34 3.24 1.96
CA VAL A 52 -7.91 3.64 3.29
C VAL A 52 -8.13 5.13 3.45
N ILE A 53 -8.86 5.54 4.48
CA ILE A 53 -9.17 6.96 4.75
C ILE A 53 -8.36 7.53 5.93
N SER A 54 -7.76 6.66 6.76
CA SER A 54 -6.75 7.01 7.77
C SER A 54 -5.98 5.76 8.22
N GLU A 55 -4.98 5.93 9.10
CA GLU A 55 -4.21 4.81 9.65
C GLU A 55 -5.06 3.63 10.14
N THR A 56 -6.17 3.90 10.84
CA THR A 56 -7.02 2.88 11.45
C THR A 56 -8.34 2.65 10.73
N MET A 57 -8.72 3.49 9.77
CA MET A 57 -10.05 3.45 9.15
C MET A 57 -9.98 3.03 7.69
N ARG A 58 -10.95 2.21 7.30
CA ARG A 58 -11.11 1.67 5.94
C ARG A 58 -12.52 1.96 5.43
N ILE A 59 -12.67 2.04 4.12
CA ILE A 59 -13.96 2.14 3.43
C ILE A 59 -14.06 1.09 2.33
N ALA A 60 -15.20 0.41 2.27
CA ALA A 60 -15.50 -0.57 1.22
C ALA A 60 -16.99 -0.50 0.83
N PRO A 61 -17.33 -0.78 -0.44
CA PRO A 61 -18.72 -0.87 -0.88
C PRO A 61 -19.40 -2.14 -0.32
N LEU A 62 -20.71 -2.06 -0.11
CA LEU A 62 -21.58 -3.18 0.30
C LEU A 62 -22.63 -3.45 -0.79
N PRO A 63 -22.25 -4.04 -1.94
CA PRO A 63 -23.14 -4.20 -3.09
C PRO A 63 -24.34 -5.13 -2.82
N ALA A 64 -24.24 -6.01 -1.81
CA ALA A 64 -25.31 -6.93 -1.42
C ALA A 64 -26.32 -6.34 -0.43
N MET A 65 -26.10 -5.13 0.08
CA MET A 65 -27.07 -4.44 0.94
C MET A 65 -28.13 -3.71 0.13
N ALA A 66 -29.32 -3.53 0.73
CA ALA A 66 -30.38 -2.74 0.13
C ALA A 66 -29.87 -1.33 -0.21
N ARG A 67 -30.13 -0.90 -1.45
CA ARG A 67 -29.81 0.45 -1.90
C ARG A 67 -30.63 1.47 -1.12
N SER A 68 -30.13 2.70 -0.99
CA SER A 68 -30.95 3.80 -0.48
C SER A 68 -32.17 4.01 -1.39
N GLU A 69 -33.17 4.76 -0.92
CA GLU A 69 -34.31 5.16 -1.76
C GLU A 69 -33.86 5.88 -3.04
N ASP A 70 -32.73 6.60 -2.98
CA ASP A 70 -32.07 7.26 -4.12
C ASP A 70 -31.21 6.32 -4.98
N GLY A 71 -31.19 5.01 -4.70
CA GLY A 71 -30.46 4.02 -5.48
C GLY A 71 -28.96 3.91 -5.19
N HIS A 72 -28.43 4.63 -4.19
CA HIS A 72 -27.00 4.59 -3.85
C HIS A 72 -26.59 3.29 -3.15
N ILE A 73 -25.37 2.83 -3.45
CA ILE A 73 -24.75 1.67 -2.78
C ILE A 73 -24.28 2.10 -1.39
N ALA A 74 -24.59 1.28 -0.39
CA ALA A 74 -24.09 1.50 0.96
C ALA A 74 -22.58 1.22 1.05
N HIS A 75 -21.86 1.99 1.87
CA HIS A 75 -20.45 1.73 2.19
C HIS A 75 -20.30 1.40 3.66
N LYS A 76 -19.36 0.51 3.97
CA LYS A 76 -18.93 0.26 5.35
C LYS A 76 -17.69 1.07 5.64
N ILE A 77 -17.76 1.93 6.66
CA ILE A 77 -16.57 2.46 7.31
C ILE A 77 -16.29 1.60 8.53
N TYR A 78 -15.09 1.05 8.62
CA TYR A 78 -14.72 0.17 9.73
C TYR A 78 -13.29 0.43 10.18
N LYS A 79 -13.06 0.14 11.47
CA LYS A 79 -11.75 0.21 12.08
C LYS A 79 -11.03 -1.11 11.87
N MET A 80 -9.76 -1.07 11.49
CA MET A 80 -8.87 -2.21 11.51
C MET A 80 -7.87 -2.04 12.64
N GLU A 81 -7.72 -3.08 13.48
CA GLU A 81 -6.75 -3.08 14.58
C GLU A 81 -5.31 -3.19 14.05
N ARG A 82 -4.36 -2.69 14.83
CA ARG A 82 -2.94 -2.83 14.50
C ARG A 82 -2.56 -4.30 14.55
N SER A 83 -1.88 -4.78 13.53
CA SER A 83 -1.31 -6.12 13.51
C SER A 83 -0.27 -6.23 14.62
N ILE A 84 -0.54 -7.03 15.64
CA ILE A 84 0.47 -7.53 16.59
C ILE A 84 0.93 -8.87 16.00
N THR A 85 2.20 -9.03 15.60
CA THR A 85 2.74 -10.32 15.17
C THR A 85 3.57 -10.92 16.29
N GLN A 86 3.03 -11.93 16.97
CA GLN A 86 3.82 -12.68 17.94
C GLN A 86 4.44 -13.89 17.25
N CYS A 87 5.69 -13.71 16.80
CA CYS A 87 6.61 -14.72 16.26
C CYS A 87 6.49 -14.99 14.75
N GLU A 88 7.44 -14.45 13.98
CA GLU A 88 7.78 -14.95 12.65
C GLU A 88 8.78 -16.10 12.78
N ASN A 89 8.71 -17.08 11.86
CA ASN A 89 9.76 -18.07 11.75
C ASN A 89 11.06 -17.40 11.33
N ASP A 90 12.12 -17.69 12.09
CA ASP A 90 13.50 -17.28 11.85
C ASP A 90 14.03 -17.85 10.51
N ALA A 91 13.57 -17.30 9.38
CA ALA A 91 14.19 -17.49 8.07
C ALA A 91 15.53 -16.71 7.96
N ASP A 92 15.97 -16.09 9.05
CA ASP A 92 17.30 -15.52 9.27
C ASP A 92 18.42 -16.57 9.22
N THR A 93 18.07 -17.87 9.29
CA THR A 93 19.05 -18.93 9.07
C THR A 93 19.22 -19.21 7.58
N VAL A 94 20.31 -18.68 7.02
CA VAL A 94 20.97 -19.28 5.86
C VAL A 94 21.15 -20.78 6.17
N PRO A 95 20.75 -21.72 5.30
CA PRO A 95 20.97 -23.14 5.57
C PRO A 95 22.46 -23.38 5.80
N GLU A 96 22.83 -23.90 6.97
CA GLU A 96 24.15 -24.52 7.21
C GLU A 96 24.29 -25.72 6.27
N GLY A 97 24.75 -25.43 5.05
CA GLY A 97 24.79 -26.38 3.96
C GLY A 97 25.76 -25.91 2.89
N THR A 98 27.04 -25.81 3.26
CA THR A 98 28.19 -25.68 2.35
C THR A 98 28.24 -24.44 1.44
N THR A 99 28.09 -23.23 1.99
CA THR A 99 28.63 -22.03 1.33
C THR A 99 30.10 -21.84 1.72
N THR A 100 30.97 -22.64 1.10
CA THR A 100 32.24 -22.07 0.69
C THR A 100 31.91 -21.04 -0.38
N CYS A 101 31.65 -19.79 0.03
CA CYS A 101 31.79 -18.65 -0.86
C CYS A 101 33.22 -18.73 -1.41
N LYS A 102 33.37 -19.30 -2.61
CA LYS A 102 34.61 -19.19 -3.36
C LYS A 102 34.86 -17.70 -3.47
N ARG A 103 35.90 -17.24 -2.76
CA ARG A 103 36.51 -15.92 -2.89
C ARG A 103 36.90 -15.72 -4.35
N HIS A 104 35.95 -15.31 -5.17
CA HIS A 104 36.26 -14.64 -6.41
C HIS A 104 36.40 -13.17 -6.05
N GLY A 105 37.65 -12.76 -5.89
CA GLY A 105 38.00 -11.35 -6.02
C GLY A 105 37.58 -10.92 -7.43
N SER A 106 36.38 -10.38 -7.54
CA SER A 106 35.94 -9.64 -8.70
C SER A 106 36.06 -8.17 -8.36
N ALA A 107 36.73 -7.43 -9.24
CA ALA A 107 36.97 -6.01 -9.09
C ALA A 107 35.64 -5.29 -8.83
N VAL A 108 35.60 -4.59 -7.70
CA VAL A 108 34.50 -3.74 -7.25
C VAL A 108 34.37 -2.59 -8.24
N PHE A 109 33.42 -2.67 -9.16
CA PHE A 109 32.79 -1.44 -9.63
C PHE A 109 31.96 -0.95 -8.44
N ALA A 110 32.37 0.16 -7.84
CA ALA A 110 31.45 0.94 -7.02
C ALA A 110 30.34 1.41 -7.97
N ASN A 111 29.29 0.61 -8.12
CA ASN A 111 28.16 0.98 -8.94
C ASN A 111 27.60 2.27 -8.34
N VAL A 112 27.43 3.29 -9.18
CA VAL A 112 26.81 4.55 -8.77
C VAL A 112 25.36 4.22 -8.45
N VAL A 113 25.04 4.13 -7.16
CA VAL A 113 23.67 3.96 -6.69
C VAL A 113 22.90 5.23 -7.05
N PRO A 114 21.78 5.14 -7.80
CA PRO A 114 20.98 6.32 -8.14
C PRO A 114 20.31 6.89 -6.89
N ASP A 115 19.99 8.19 -6.89
CA ASP A 115 19.31 8.83 -5.76
C ASP A 115 17.90 8.27 -5.52
N GLU A 116 17.22 7.83 -6.59
CA GLU A 116 15.95 7.11 -6.54
C GLU A 116 16.13 5.68 -7.04
N PHE A 117 15.63 4.71 -6.27
CA PHE A 117 15.62 3.30 -6.63
C PHE A 117 14.18 2.84 -6.83
N PHE A 118 13.84 2.55 -8.09
CA PHE A 118 12.55 1.99 -8.46
C PHE A 118 12.62 0.47 -8.48
N VAL A 119 11.71 -0.19 -7.76
CA VAL A 119 11.59 -1.64 -7.70
C VAL A 119 10.34 -2.06 -8.45
N GLU A 120 10.49 -2.76 -9.56
CA GLU A 120 9.37 -3.31 -10.34
C GLU A 120 8.77 -4.53 -9.62
N VAL A 121 7.48 -4.47 -9.34
CA VAL A 121 6.74 -5.49 -8.58
C VAL A 121 5.79 -6.25 -9.50
N HIS A 122 5.96 -7.57 -9.51
CA HIS A 122 5.00 -8.54 -10.04
C HIS A 122 4.13 -9.07 -8.89
N MET A 123 2.84 -8.79 -8.88
CA MET A 123 1.94 -9.32 -7.84
C MET A 123 1.24 -10.59 -8.32
N MET A 124 1.25 -11.64 -7.51
CA MET A 124 0.53 -12.89 -7.75
C MET A 124 -0.56 -13.09 -6.71
N VAL A 125 -1.76 -13.49 -7.11
CA VAL A 125 -2.89 -13.74 -6.20
C VAL A 125 -3.46 -15.14 -6.38
N ASP A 126 -3.87 -15.78 -5.29
CA ASP A 126 -4.53 -17.09 -5.34
C ASP A 126 -6.04 -16.96 -5.51
N LYS A 127 -6.72 -18.11 -5.66
CA LYS A 127 -8.18 -18.15 -5.78
C LYS A 127 -8.91 -17.64 -4.54
N TYR A 128 -8.29 -17.70 -3.36
CA TYR A 128 -8.91 -17.27 -2.11
C TYR A 128 -8.90 -15.75 -2.00
N HIS A 129 -7.85 -15.10 -2.52
CA HIS A 129 -7.73 -13.64 -2.60
C HIS A 129 -8.56 -13.06 -3.76
N TYR A 130 -8.48 -13.67 -4.94
CA TYR A 130 -9.12 -13.11 -6.14
C TYR A 130 -10.66 -13.27 -6.17
N ARG A 131 -11.20 -14.33 -5.57
CA ARG A 131 -12.64 -14.67 -5.66
C ARG A 131 -13.64 -13.54 -5.34
N PRO A 132 -13.39 -12.64 -4.37
CA PRO A 132 -14.33 -11.56 -4.06
C PRO A 132 -14.40 -10.44 -5.10
N PHE A 133 -13.42 -10.34 -6.00
CA PHE A 133 -13.41 -9.32 -7.06
C PHE A 133 -14.26 -9.79 -8.24
N GLN A 134 -15.21 -8.95 -8.67
CA GLN A 134 -16.10 -9.28 -9.79
C GLN A 134 -15.41 -9.06 -11.13
N GLU A 135 -14.54 -8.05 -11.19
CA GLU A 135 -13.82 -7.67 -12.40
C GLU A 135 -12.32 -7.52 -12.16
N ARG A 136 -11.52 -7.81 -13.18
CA ARG A 136 -10.04 -7.76 -13.14
C ARG A 136 -9.53 -6.38 -12.74
N HIS A 137 -10.17 -5.32 -13.24
CA HIS A 137 -9.76 -3.94 -12.95
C HIS A 137 -9.90 -3.59 -11.46
N GLN A 138 -10.90 -4.14 -10.76
CA GLN A 138 -11.11 -3.93 -9.33
C GLN A 138 -9.96 -4.52 -8.51
N LEU A 139 -9.53 -5.74 -8.84
CA LEU A 139 -8.36 -6.36 -8.21
C LEU A 139 -7.12 -5.51 -8.45
N VAL A 140 -6.87 -5.10 -9.69
CA VAL A 140 -5.67 -4.31 -10.04
C VAL A 140 -5.65 -2.97 -9.30
N LYS A 141 -6.78 -2.27 -9.22
CA LYS A 141 -6.90 -1.03 -8.44
C LYS A 141 -6.70 -1.26 -6.94
N TYR A 142 -7.25 -2.34 -6.40
CA TYR A 142 -7.04 -2.73 -5.00
C TYR A 142 -5.54 -2.95 -4.71
N LEU A 143 -4.85 -3.72 -5.56
CA LEU A 143 -3.40 -3.97 -5.43
C LEU A 143 -2.58 -2.69 -5.61
N ALA A 144 -2.94 -1.84 -6.57
CA ALA A 144 -2.28 -0.54 -6.79
C ALA A 144 -2.43 0.39 -5.58
N LEU A 145 -3.62 0.45 -4.97
CA LEU A 145 -3.87 1.20 -3.73
C LEU A 145 -3.04 0.65 -2.56
N ASN A 146 -2.94 -0.67 -2.40
CA ASN A 146 -2.07 -1.28 -1.40
C ASN A 146 -0.60 -0.87 -1.62
N LEU A 147 -0.12 -0.94 -2.86
CA LEU A 147 1.26 -0.55 -3.18
C LEU A 147 1.51 0.95 -2.99
N ALA A 148 0.52 1.80 -3.27
CA ALA A 148 0.61 3.23 -2.99
C ALA A 148 0.75 3.51 -1.49
N LEU A 149 -0.01 2.80 -0.65
CA LEU A 149 0.09 2.90 0.80
C LEU A 149 1.41 2.34 1.33
N VAL A 150 1.93 1.27 0.73
CA VAL A 150 3.27 0.74 1.01
C VAL A 150 4.32 1.80 0.66
N ASN A 151 4.25 2.43 -0.51
CA ASN A 151 5.18 3.49 -0.91
C ASN A 151 5.21 4.64 0.12
N MET A 152 4.07 5.02 0.68
CA MET A 152 4.02 6.02 1.75
C MET A 152 4.82 5.60 3.01
N ARG A 153 4.92 4.29 3.30
CA ARG A 153 5.74 3.76 4.41
C ARG A 153 7.25 3.79 4.13
N PHE A 154 7.63 3.82 2.85
CA PHE A 154 9.03 3.92 2.41
C PHE A 154 9.48 5.36 2.13
N GLU A 155 8.60 6.38 2.29
CA GLU A 155 8.95 7.79 2.02
C GLU A 155 10.12 8.33 2.86
N ASP A 156 10.34 7.77 4.06
CA ASP A 156 11.45 8.15 4.93
C ASP A 156 12.80 7.53 4.50
N THR A 157 12.83 6.70 3.45
CA THR A 157 14.07 6.18 2.86
C THR A 157 14.78 7.26 2.04
N SER A 158 16.11 7.31 2.18
CA SER A 158 16.97 8.24 1.44
C SER A 158 18.32 7.58 1.21
N ASN A 159 18.95 7.89 0.09
CA ASN A 159 20.24 7.32 -0.34
C ASN A 159 20.26 5.77 -0.45
N PRO A 160 19.37 5.15 -1.25
CA PRO A 160 18.43 5.80 -2.17
C PRO A 160 17.02 5.95 -1.59
N LYS A 161 16.21 6.80 -2.23
CA LYS A 161 14.77 6.85 -2.02
C LYS A 161 14.11 5.70 -2.76
N ILE A 162 13.44 4.81 -2.03
CA ILE A 162 12.89 3.56 -2.56
C ILE A 162 11.43 3.77 -2.98
N GLN A 163 11.08 3.32 -4.18
CA GLN A 163 9.70 3.35 -4.68
C GLN A 163 9.36 2.06 -5.43
N PHE A 164 8.20 1.49 -5.13
CA PHE A 164 7.70 0.28 -5.76
C PHE A 164 6.74 0.63 -6.91
N LEU A 165 6.92 -0.06 -8.03
CA LEU A 165 6.11 0.11 -9.25
C LEU A 165 5.38 -1.19 -9.55
N LEU A 166 4.04 -1.18 -9.51
CA LEU A 166 3.26 -2.32 -9.97
C LEU A 166 3.38 -2.40 -11.50
N THR A 167 4.00 -3.47 -12.01
CA THR A 167 4.21 -3.67 -13.46
C THR A 167 3.34 -4.79 -14.00
N SER A 168 3.01 -5.77 -13.18
CA SER A 168 2.21 -6.92 -13.61
C SER A 168 1.47 -7.58 -12.47
N VAL A 169 0.31 -8.16 -12.79
CA VAL A 169 -0.54 -8.93 -11.89
C VAL A 169 -0.82 -10.29 -12.51
N LYS A 170 -0.67 -11.35 -11.74
CA LYS A 170 -0.99 -12.70 -12.19
C LYS A 170 -1.93 -13.39 -11.22
N VAL A 171 -3.02 -13.95 -11.75
CA VAL A 171 -3.87 -14.88 -11.02
C VAL A 171 -3.28 -16.28 -11.16
N GLU A 172 -2.84 -16.85 -10.04
CA GLU A 172 -2.30 -18.20 -9.93
C GLU A 172 -3.12 -18.96 -8.89
N PRO A 173 -4.25 -19.58 -9.30
CA PRO A 173 -5.31 -20.01 -8.38
C PRO A 173 -4.88 -20.95 -7.24
N ASN A 174 -3.85 -21.76 -7.47
CA ASN A 174 -3.51 -22.91 -6.61
C ASN A 174 -2.06 -22.87 -6.12
N PHE A 175 -1.45 -21.71 -5.93
CA PHE A 175 -0.09 -21.66 -5.38
C PHE A 175 -0.04 -22.02 -3.88
N ALA A 176 -1.11 -21.73 -3.13
CA ALA A 176 -1.15 -21.97 -1.69
C ALA A 176 -1.24 -23.47 -1.39
N VAL A 177 -0.32 -24.01 -0.59
CA VAL A 177 -0.37 -25.39 -0.12
C VAL A 177 -1.26 -25.43 1.11
N THR A 178 -2.44 -26.03 0.97
CA THR A 178 -3.50 -25.93 1.99
C THR A 178 -3.60 -27.14 2.90
N TYR A 179 -3.95 -26.92 4.16
CA TYR A 179 -4.38 -27.97 5.09
C TYR A 179 -5.62 -27.54 5.86
N GLN A 180 -6.31 -28.49 6.49
CA GLN A 180 -7.45 -28.22 7.36
C GLN A 180 -7.08 -28.51 8.80
N ASP A 181 -7.43 -27.58 9.68
CA ASP A 181 -7.34 -27.76 11.13
C ASP A 181 -8.49 -26.98 11.79
N LYS A 182 -8.63 -27.05 13.11
CA LYS A 182 -9.56 -26.23 13.86
C LYS A 182 -9.27 -24.74 13.67
N ASP A 183 -10.32 -23.94 13.57
CA ASP A 183 -10.18 -22.49 13.60
C ASP A 183 -9.61 -22.08 14.97
N PHE A 184 -8.45 -21.41 15.01
CA PHE A 184 -7.83 -21.02 16.28
C PHE A 184 -8.64 -19.96 17.04
N VAL A 185 -9.45 -19.16 16.34
CA VAL A 185 -10.40 -18.19 16.92
C VAL A 185 -11.70 -18.88 17.30
N TRP A 186 -12.13 -19.89 16.52
CA TRP A 186 -13.39 -20.59 16.69
C TRP A 186 -13.26 -22.13 16.65
N PRO A 187 -12.67 -22.76 17.68
CA PRO A 187 -12.21 -24.17 17.65
C PRO A 187 -13.32 -25.25 17.52
N ILE A 188 -14.57 -24.83 17.36
CA ILE A 188 -15.71 -25.69 17.09
C ILE A 188 -15.93 -25.95 15.59
N SER A 189 -15.21 -25.25 14.71
CA SER A 189 -15.23 -25.46 13.26
C SER A 189 -13.83 -25.67 12.70
N ASN A 190 -13.72 -26.42 11.61
CA ASN A 190 -12.50 -26.49 10.84
C ASN A 190 -12.36 -25.27 9.92
N ARG A 191 -11.13 -24.85 9.70
CA ARG A 191 -10.72 -23.80 8.77
C ARG A 191 -9.63 -24.35 7.84
N THR A 192 -9.63 -23.85 6.61
CA THR A 192 -8.51 -24.07 5.67
C THR A 192 -7.44 -23.02 5.90
N TYR A 193 -6.21 -23.47 6.09
CA TYR A 193 -5.01 -22.62 6.24
C TYR A 193 -4.07 -22.83 5.05
N ALA A 194 -3.20 -21.86 4.81
CA ALA A 194 -2.03 -22.02 3.97
C ALA A 194 -0.84 -22.42 4.83
N HIS A 195 -0.21 -23.55 4.54
CA HIS A 195 1.00 -23.99 5.21
C HIS A 195 2.13 -23.02 4.85
N ALA A 196 2.53 -22.15 5.78
CA ALA A 196 3.37 -20.99 5.48
C ALA A 196 4.70 -21.38 4.81
N ASN A 197 5.53 -22.16 5.52
CA ASN A 197 6.83 -22.59 4.99
C ASN A 197 6.70 -23.40 3.69
N LEU A 198 5.85 -24.43 3.65
CA LEU A 198 5.72 -25.30 2.48
C LEU A 198 5.20 -24.51 1.26
N THR A 199 4.27 -23.58 1.45
CA THR A 199 3.81 -22.67 0.40
C THR A 199 4.95 -21.78 -0.07
N PHE A 200 5.69 -21.15 0.84
CA PHE A 200 6.80 -20.25 0.49
C PHE A 200 7.90 -20.97 -0.29
N TYR A 201 8.32 -22.16 0.14
CA TYR A 201 9.35 -22.93 -0.59
C TYR A 201 8.85 -23.41 -1.95
N THR A 202 7.57 -23.79 -2.07
CA THR A 202 6.97 -24.13 -3.37
C THR A 202 6.93 -22.92 -4.30
N LEU A 203 6.60 -21.73 -3.77
CA LEU A 203 6.64 -20.47 -4.50
C LEU A 203 8.05 -20.12 -4.95
N LEU A 204 9.05 -20.28 -4.08
CA LEU A 204 10.46 -20.05 -4.43
C LEU A 204 10.93 -20.98 -5.54
N GLU A 205 10.62 -22.28 -5.46
CA GLU A 205 11.00 -23.26 -6.49
C GLU A 205 10.39 -22.91 -7.85
N LYS A 206 9.10 -22.53 -7.88
CA LYS A 206 8.36 -22.32 -9.14
C LYS A 206 8.46 -20.89 -9.70
N TYR A 207 8.55 -19.89 -8.83
CA TYR A 207 8.42 -18.47 -9.16
C TYR A 207 9.50 -17.58 -8.51
N GLY A 208 10.48 -18.15 -7.82
CA GLY A 208 11.58 -17.39 -7.20
C GLY A 208 12.45 -16.62 -8.19
N ARG A 209 12.42 -17.02 -9.47
CA ARG A 209 12.91 -16.18 -10.57
C ARG A 209 11.80 -15.23 -11.02
N SER A 210 11.74 -14.06 -10.40
CA SER A 210 10.73 -13.04 -10.72
C SER A 210 10.84 -12.55 -12.17
N PRO A 211 9.72 -12.29 -12.86
CA PRO A 211 9.72 -11.58 -14.14
C PRO A 211 9.97 -10.07 -13.97
N ALA A 212 9.87 -9.54 -12.76
CA ALA A 212 10.14 -8.15 -12.41
C ALA A 212 11.43 -8.06 -11.56
N ASP A 213 11.53 -7.06 -10.69
CA ASP A 213 12.61 -7.02 -9.69
C ASP A 213 12.24 -7.84 -8.46
N ILE A 214 10.95 -7.94 -8.15
CA ILE A 214 10.40 -8.82 -7.11
C ILE A 214 8.99 -9.33 -7.40
N THR A 215 8.73 -10.58 -7.01
CA THR A 215 7.38 -11.15 -6.99
C THR A 215 6.79 -11.07 -5.58
N VAL A 216 5.56 -10.58 -5.46
CA VAL A 216 4.77 -10.57 -4.22
C VAL A 216 3.58 -11.49 -4.39
N ALA A 217 3.58 -12.64 -3.71
CA ALA A 217 2.47 -13.58 -3.65
C ALA A 217 1.52 -13.22 -2.50
N VAL A 218 0.24 -13.01 -2.82
CA VAL A 218 -0.80 -12.62 -1.87
C VAL A 218 -1.83 -13.73 -1.78
N THR A 219 -1.98 -14.32 -0.60
CA THR A 219 -3.00 -15.34 -0.32
C THR A 219 -4.17 -14.76 0.47
N GLY A 220 -5.38 -15.23 0.15
CA GLY A 220 -6.59 -14.94 0.94
C GLY A 220 -6.76 -15.85 2.16
N LEU A 221 -5.86 -16.82 2.35
CA LEU A 221 -5.85 -17.74 3.50
C LEU A 221 -5.00 -17.18 4.64
N ILE A 222 -5.29 -17.66 5.85
CA ILE A 222 -4.41 -17.42 6.98
C ILE A 222 -3.19 -18.31 6.82
N LEU A 223 -2.01 -17.68 6.89
CA LEU A 223 -0.73 -18.37 6.90
C LEU A 223 -0.46 -18.94 8.30
N ALA A 224 -0.14 -20.22 8.37
CA ALA A 224 0.15 -20.89 9.63
C ALA A 224 1.15 -22.03 9.44
N ASP A 225 1.91 -22.31 10.48
CA ASP A 225 2.74 -23.51 10.52
C ASP A 225 1.92 -24.72 10.94
N ASN A 226 2.18 -25.82 10.27
CA ASN A 226 1.52 -27.09 10.53
C ASN A 226 2.29 -27.87 11.61
N TYR A 227 2.23 -27.39 12.86
CA TYR A 227 2.79 -28.11 14.01
C TYR A 227 1.76 -29.09 14.60
N GLU A 228 2.24 -30.23 15.12
CA GLU A 228 1.41 -31.33 15.66
C GLU A 228 0.57 -30.93 16.89
N TYR A 229 0.95 -29.83 17.58
CA TYR A 229 0.24 -29.28 18.73
C TYR A 229 -0.17 -27.83 18.47
N PHE A 230 -1.24 -27.62 17.71
CA PHE A 230 -1.76 -26.31 17.31
C PHE A 230 -2.24 -25.46 18.53
N THR A 231 -1.42 -24.53 19.04
CA THR A 231 -1.83 -23.55 20.06
C THR A 231 -1.87 -22.13 19.51
N TYR A 232 -2.72 -21.27 20.09
CA TYR A 232 -2.88 -19.85 19.72
C TYR A 232 -1.56 -19.06 19.62
N ASN A 233 -0.54 -19.46 20.38
CA ASN A 233 0.77 -18.81 20.41
C ASN A 233 1.70 -19.20 19.24
N GLU A 234 1.31 -20.16 18.40
CA GLU A 234 2.11 -20.71 17.30
C GLU A 234 1.57 -20.30 15.91
N VAL A 235 0.58 -19.41 15.85
CA VAL A 235 -0.25 -19.17 14.64
C VAL A 235 0.22 -17.99 13.76
N ALA A 236 1.29 -17.27 14.06
CA ALA A 236 1.41 -15.87 13.58
C ALA A 236 2.41 -15.58 12.45
N VAL A 237 2.59 -16.46 11.47
CA VAL A 237 3.28 -16.06 10.22
C VAL A 237 2.31 -15.26 9.38
N LYS A 238 2.50 -13.94 9.21
CA LYS A 238 1.63 -13.11 8.33
C LYS A 238 2.25 -12.85 6.96
N GLY A 239 3.55 -13.06 6.85
CA GLY A 239 4.31 -12.96 5.64
C GLY A 239 5.61 -13.74 5.75
N GLN A 240 6.28 -13.89 4.62
CA GLN A 240 7.60 -14.51 4.56
C GLN A 240 8.38 -13.96 3.38
N ALA A 241 9.63 -13.59 3.63
CA ALA A 241 10.57 -13.13 2.63
C ALA A 241 11.96 -13.75 2.85
N ARG A 242 12.78 -13.75 1.80
CA ARG A 242 14.22 -13.99 1.94
C ARG A 242 14.93 -12.66 2.07
N LEU A 243 15.93 -12.64 2.94
CA LEU A 243 16.79 -11.49 3.07
C LEU A 243 17.52 -11.21 1.76
N GLY A 244 17.42 -9.98 1.24
CA GLY A 244 18.03 -9.59 -0.03
C GLY A 244 17.40 -10.24 -1.27
N GLY A 245 16.09 -10.47 -1.26
CA GLY A 245 15.34 -11.04 -2.38
C GLY A 245 15.25 -10.13 -3.62
N VAL A 246 15.26 -8.79 -3.48
CA VAL A 246 15.11 -7.87 -4.62
C VAL A 246 16.23 -8.10 -5.65
N CYS A 247 15.85 -8.26 -6.92
CA CYS A 247 16.72 -8.58 -8.06
C CYS A 247 17.52 -9.88 -7.92
N ASN A 248 17.22 -10.73 -6.94
CA ASN A 248 17.86 -12.03 -6.84
C ASN A 248 17.36 -12.97 -7.95
N VAL A 249 18.27 -13.70 -8.58
CA VAL A 249 17.94 -14.57 -9.72
C VAL A 249 17.17 -15.84 -9.34
N ASN A 250 17.20 -16.25 -8.06
CA ASN A 250 16.66 -17.53 -7.60
C ASN A 250 15.58 -17.41 -6.53
N TYR A 251 15.56 -16.32 -5.75
CA TYR A 251 14.64 -16.21 -4.60
C TYR A 251 14.00 -14.82 -4.46
N SER A 252 13.78 -14.13 -5.57
CA SER A 252 13.07 -12.85 -5.62
C SER A 252 11.56 -13.04 -5.42
N MET A 253 11.19 -13.29 -4.17
CA MET A 253 9.84 -13.62 -3.73
C MET A 253 9.55 -13.08 -2.33
N VAL A 254 8.37 -12.53 -2.16
CA VAL A 254 7.72 -12.19 -0.89
C VAL A 254 6.36 -12.84 -0.88
N MET A 255 5.95 -13.42 0.24
CA MET A 255 4.60 -13.95 0.44
C MET A 255 3.93 -13.20 1.58
N VAL A 256 2.66 -12.82 1.43
CA VAL A 256 1.86 -12.18 2.47
C VAL A 256 0.43 -12.70 2.47
N GLU A 257 -0.20 -12.73 3.63
CA GLU A 257 -1.65 -12.90 3.73
C GLU A 257 -2.37 -11.55 3.58
N ASP A 258 -3.56 -11.57 2.97
CA ASP A 258 -4.45 -10.43 2.92
C ASP A 258 -5.90 -10.88 2.89
N VAL A 259 -6.74 -10.29 3.74
CA VAL A 259 -8.19 -10.42 3.58
C VAL A 259 -8.60 -9.47 2.44
N PRO A 260 -9.21 -9.95 1.35
CA PRO A 260 -9.58 -9.10 0.23
C PRO A 260 -10.46 -7.91 0.64
N MET A 261 -10.24 -6.76 0.01
CA MET A 261 -10.93 -5.49 0.30
C MET A 261 -10.65 -4.91 1.71
N SER A 262 -9.73 -5.51 2.47
CA SER A 262 -9.43 -5.10 3.84
C SER A 262 -8.26 -4.11 3.95
N PHE A 263 -7.34 -4.14 2.98
CA PHE A 263 -6.05 -3.45 3.04
C PHE A 263 -5.20 -3.90 4.24
N GLY A 264 -5.32 -5.17 4.62
CA GLY A 264 -4.58 -5.77 5.73
C GLY A 264 -3.10 -5.90 5.42
N MET A 265 -2.75 -6.27 4.17
CA MET A 265 -1.36 -6.39 3.74
C MET A 265 -0.54 -5.11 3.89
N VAL A 266 -1.16 -3.91 3.97
CA VAL A 266 -0.44 -2.63 4.18
C VAL A 266 0.37 -2.63 5.48
N SER A 267 -0.01 -3.46 6.45
CA SER A 267 0.72 -3.62 7.73
C SER A 267 1.84 -4.66 7.68
N VAL A 268 1.84 -5.55 6.70
CA VAL A 268 2.76 -6.70 6.63
C VAL A 268 3.74 -6.57 5.48
N LEU A 269 3.24 -6.21 4.29
CA LEU A 269 4.05 -6.11 3.08
C LEU A 269 5.25 -5.15 3.21
N PRO A 270 5.18 -4.00 3.90
CA PRO A 270 6.37 -3.18 4.12
C PRO A 270 7.48 -3.90 4.91
N HIS A 271 7.11 -4.75 5.87
CA HIS A 271 8.05 -5.54 6.66
C HIS A 271 8.77 -6.54 5.77
N GLU A 272 8.01 -7.34 5.02
CA GLU A 272 8.57 -8.36 4.12
C GLU A 272 9.41 -7.77 2.99
N LEU A 273 9.00 -6.61 2.45
CA LEU A 273 9.81 -5.87 1.48
C LEU A 273 11.08 -5.30 2.12
N GLY A 274 11.06 -4.94 3.41
CA GLY A 274 12.25 -4.57 4.17
C GLY A 274 13.27 -5.70 4.23
N HIS A 275 12.83 -6.92 4.52
CA HIS A 275 13.66 -8.13 4.42
C HIS A 275 14.18 -8.35 3.02
N ALA A 276 13.31 -8.27 2.01
CA ALA A 276 13.71 -8.43 0.62
C ALA A 276 14.73 -7.36 0.14
N LEU A 277 14.72 -6.19 0.77
CA LEU A 277 15.70 -5.11 0.58
C LEU A 277 16.92 -5.24 1.50
N GLY A 278 17.09 -6.35 2.21
CA GLY A 278 18.29 -6.68 2.96
C GLY A 278 18.32 -6.15 4.40
N SER A 279 17.21 -5.64 4.93
CA SER A 279 17.11 -5.28 6.35
C SER A 279 16.73 -6.52 7.18
N PRO A 280 17.54 -6.94 8.16
CA PRO A 280 17.08 -7.90 9.16
C PRO A 280 16.07 -7.22 10.11
N HIS A 281 15.53 -7.97 11.07
CA HIS A 281 14.73 -7.38 12.15
C HIS A 281 15.54 -6.37 12.97
N ASP A 282 14.86 -5.37 13.51
CA ASP A 282 15.47 -4.37 14.38
C ASP A 282 16.13 -5.02 15.61
N GLY A 283 17.38 -4.63 15.87
CA GLY A 283 18.23 -5.23 16.90
C GLY A 283 19.08 -6.41 16.43
N LEU A 284 18.91 -6.87 15.19
CA LEU A 284 19.82 -7.81 14.53
C LEU A 284 20.80 -7.06 13.61
N THR A 285 21.79 -7.77 13.11
CA THR A 285 22.90 -7.20 12.34
C THR A 285 23.26 -8.15 11.21
N GLU A 286 23.28 -7.65 9.98
CA GLU A 286 23.65 -8.41 8.78
C GLU A 286 24.77 -7.73 7.99
N MET A 287 25.73 -8.50 7.47
CA MET A 287 26.88 -8.00 6.70
C MET A 287 26.74 -8.28 5.20
N TRP A 288 26.37 -7.26 4.42
CA TRP A 288 26.31 -7.36 2.96
C TRP A 288 27.63 -7.05 2.26
N ASN A 289 28.51 -6.26 2.88
CA ASN A 289 29.75 -5.78 2.27
C ASN A 289 30.83 -5.58 3.32
N GLU A 290 32.03 -6.16 3.12
CA GLU A 290 33.18 -6.04 4.02
C GLU A 290 33.64 -4.58 4.23
N ARG A 291 33.30 -3.66 3.31
CA ARG A 291 33.64 -2.23 3.38
C ARG A 291 32.55 -1.36 4.01
N LEU A 292 31.34 -1.89 4.17
CA LEU A 292 30.24 -1.26 4.90
C LEU A 292 29.98 -2.12 6.13
N PRO A 293 30.85 -2.03 7.17
CA PRO A 293 30.64 -2.80 8.39
C PRO A 293 29.24 -2.49 8.91
N PRO A 294 28.51 -3.53 9.32
CA PRO A 294 27.12 -3.37 9.69
C PRO A 294 27.06 -2.47 10.93
N ARG A 295 25.98 -1.71 11.07
CA ARG A 295 25.82 -0.85 12.23
C ARG A 295 25.56 -1.73 13.45
N ASN A 296 26.62 -2.01 14.20
CA ASN A 296 26.58 -2.85 15.40
C ASN A 296 25.81 -2.23 16.58
N ASP A 297 25.36 -0.98 16.45
CA ASP A 297 24.63 -0.24 17.50
C ASP A 297 23.13 -0.15 17.19
N CYS A 298 22.58 -1.21 16.57
CA CYS A 298 21.14 -1.35 16.40
C CYS A 298 20.50 -1.66 17.74
N ARG A 299 20.02 -0.61 18.42
CA ARG A 299 19.25 -0.76 19.66
C ARG A 299 18.01 -1.61 19.41
N LYS A 300 17.89 -2.67 20.20
CA LYS A 300 16.62 -3.35 20.45
C LYS A 300 15.78 -2.48 21.40
N ASP A 301 15.20 -1.39 20.90
CA ASP A 301 14.30 -0.56 21.71
C ASP A 301 12.90 -1.21 21.69
N SER A 302 12.67 -2.17 22.59
CA SER A 302 11.35 -2.78 22.81
C SER A 302 10.30 -1.77 23.28
N ASP A 303 10.73 -0.66 23.88
CA ASP A 303 9.85 0.22 24.64
C ASP A 303 9.45 1.51 23.91
N TYR A 304 10.09 1.88 22.78
CA TYR A 304 9.94 3.22 22.19
C TYR A 304 9.81 3.31 20.67
N GLY A 305 9.88 2.20 19.92
CA GLY A 305 9.99 2.26 18.46
C GLY A 305 8.72 1.94 17.67
N HIS A 306 8.04 0.82 17.98
CA HIS A 306 7.10 0.13 17.08
C HIS A 306 7.49 0.36 15.60
N PHE A 307 8.72 -0.01 15.25
CA PHE A 307 9.24 0.17 13.90
C PHE A 307 8.74 -0.95 12.99
N ILE A 308 8.72 -0.70 11.69
CA ILE A 308 8.26 -1.68 10.70
C ILE A 308 9.00 -3.01 10.83
N MET A 309 10.33 -3.00 11.07
CA MET A 309 11.15 -4.21 11.17
C MET A 309 11.21 -4.80 12.59
N HIS A 310 10.33 -4.39 13.51
CA HIS A 310 10.31 -4.96 14.86
C HIS A 310 9.83 -6.42 14.84
N ARG A 311 10.61 -7.33 15.46
CA ARG A 311 10.42 -8.80 15.40
C ARG A 311 9.06 -9.31 15.92
N SER A 312 8.49 -8.66 16.93
CA SER A 312 7.31 -9.17 17.66
C SER A 312 6.12 -8.19 17.71
N GLU A 313 6.33 -6.99 17.19
CA GLU A 313 5.34 -5.91 17.17
C GLU A 313 5.73 -4.94 16.05
N PRO A 314 5.79 -5.42 14.79
CA PRO A 314 6.07 -4.59 13.64
C PRO A 314 5.06 -3.46 13.67
N GLY A 315 5.56 -2.26 13.92
CA GLY A 315 4.67 -1.13 13.95
C GLY A 315 4.42 -0.65 12.54
N ASN A 316 3.36 0.12 12.39
CA ASN A 316 2.88 0.48 11.07
C ASN A 316 3.49 1.78 10.56
N GLN A 317 4.38 2.48 11.27
CA GLN A 317 4.68 3.88 10.91
C GLN A 317 5.95 4.06 10.10
N LYS A 318 7.11 3.71 10.65
CA LYS A 318 8.42 4.07 10.09
C LYS A 318 9.43 2.93 10.21
N PHE A 319 10.39 2.90 9.31
CA PHE A 319 11.61 2.11 9.46
C PHE A 319 12.55 2.77 10.46
N SER A 320 13.29 1.96 11.23
CA SER A 320 14.36 2.49 12.10
C SER A 320 15.52 3.01 11.25
N ASN A 321 16.44 3.76 11.84
CA ASN A 321 17.67 4.17 11.16
C ASN A 321 18.50 2.94 10.72
N CYS A 322 18.52 1.90 11.55
CA CYS A 322 19.21 0.66 11.24
C CYS A 322 18.64 -0.05 10.03
N SER A 323 17.31 -0.19 9.96
CA SER A 323 16.68 -0.84 8.80
C SER A 323 17.01 -0.09 7.51
N ARG A 324 16.95 1.25 7.52
CA ARG A 324 17.25 2.07 6.33
C ARG A 324 18.71 1.96 5.90
N GLU A 325 19.63 1.86 6.85
CA GLU A 325 21.06 1.70 6.56
C GLU A 325 21.38 0.30 6.02
N HIS A 326 20.75 -0.76 6.55
CA HIS A 326 20.86 -2.10 5.99
C HIS A 326 20.31 -2.15 4.56
N MET A 327 19.15 -1.53 4.31
CA MET A 327 18.61 -1.43 2.94
C MET A 327 19.57 -0.71 2.00
N SER A 328 20.13 0.43 2.43
CA SER A 328 21.08 1.19 1.62
C SER A 328 22.36 0.39 1.34
N ALA A 329 22.87 -0.33 2.34
CA ALA A 329 24.03 -1.19 2.21
C ALA A 329 23.78 -2.34 1.22
N PHE A 330 22.66 -3.04 1.35
CA PHE A 330 22.26 -4.10 0.40
C PHE A 330 22.13 -3.54 -1.02
N ILE A 331 21.42 -2.41 -1.19
CA ILE A 331 21.22 -1.79 -2.51
C ILE A 331 22.56 -1.44 -3.17
N SER A 332 23.56 -1.01 -2.40
CA SER A 332 24.91 -0.73 -2.93
C SER A 332 25.63 -1.95 -3.50
N THR A 333 25.17 -3.17 -3.18
CA THR A 333 25.71 -4.43 -3.70
C THR A 333 25.00 -4.93 -4.96
N LEU A 334 23.87 -4.30 -5.34
CA LEU A 334 23.06 -4.75 -6.46
C LEU A 334 23.78 -4.52 -7.81
N PRO A 335 23.56 -5.41 -8.78
CA PRO A 335 24.10 -5.23 -10.13
C PRO A 335 23.42 -4.06 -10.83
N THR A 336 24.12 -3.39 -11.76
CA THR A 336 23.59 -2.24 -12.50
C THR A 336 22.25 -2.51 -13.19
N SER A 337 22.06 -3.73 -13.68
CA SER A 337 20.81 -4.17 -14.32
C SER A 337 19.58 -4.13 -13.40
N CYS A 338 19.78 -4.10 -12.09
CA CYS A 338 18.68 -3.96 -11.11
C CYS A 338 18.16 -2.52 -11.04
N PHE A 339 18.95 -1.53 -11.47
CA PHE A 339 18.54 -0.12 -11.51
C PHE A 339 17.89 0.26 -12.85
N GLU A 340 17.90 -0.66 -13.82
CA GLU A 340 17.31 -0.44 -15.14
C GLU A 340 15.82 -0.82 -15.12
N LEU A 341 14.95 0.15 -15.39
CA LEU A 341 13.52 -0.10 -15.53
C LEU A 341 13.25 -0.97 -16.76
N LYS A 342 12.60 -2.12 -16.58
CA LYS A 342 12.21 -3.02 -17.69
C LYS A 342 10.90 -2.56 -18.34
N ALA A 343 10.02 -1.90 -17.58
CA ALA A 343 8.81 -1.28 -18.09
C ALA A 343 9.11 0.08 -18.73
N LYS A 344 8.58 0.32 -19.94
CA LYS A 344 8.68 1.63 -20.60
C LYS A 344 7.87 2.67 -19.81
N ARG A 345 8.52 3.78 -19.43
CA ARG A 345 7.90 5.03 -18.94
C ARG A 345 7.79 6.06 -20.07
N ASN A 346 6.58 6.42 -20.47
CA ASN A 346 6.21 7.70 -21.05
C ASN A 346 5.35 8.44 -20.01
N CYS A 347 5.99 9.06 -19.02
CA CYS A 347 5.26 9.95 -18.12
C CYS A 347 4.94 11.28 -18.84
N THR A 348 3.67 11.58 -18.98
CA THR A 348 3.13 12.92 -18.72
C THR A 348 2.01 12.72 -17.70
N THR A 349 2.28 13.05 -16.44
CA THR A 349 1.18 13.35 -15.52
C THR A 349 0.61 14.66 -16.02
N GLU A 350 -0.51 14.61 -16.76
CA GLU A 350 -1.30 15.83 -16.90
C GLU A 350 -1.79 16.15 -15.49
N LEU A 351 -1.40 17.32 -14.99
CA LEU A 351 -2.03 17.87 -13.79
C LEU A 351 -3.52 17.93 -14.10
N LYS A 352 -4.31 17.06 -13.47
CA LYS A 352 -5.76 17.24 -13.44
C LYS A 352 -6.06 18.34 -12.43
N GLU A 353 -7.04 19.17 -12.74
CA GLU A 353 -7.45 20.29 -11.90
C GLU A 353 -7.69 19.82 -10.46
N LEU A 354 -7.27 20.66 -9.51
CA LEU A 354 -7.51 20.41 -8.10
C LEU A 354 -9.02 20.29 -7.85
N PRO A 355 -9.47 19.28 -7.08
CA PRO A 355 -10.88 18.91 -6.96
C PRO A 355 -11.80 20.04 -6.48
N GLY A 356 -11.26 21.00 -5.74
CA GLY A 356 -11.95 22.20 -5.28
C GLY A 356 -12.33 23.18 -6.39
N ALA A 357 -11.72 23.11 -7.58
CA ALA A 357 -12.05 23.96 -8.72
C ALA A 357 -13.47 23.74 -9.25
N SER A 358 -13.96 22.50 -9.16
CA SER A 358 -15.28 22.08 -9.63
C SER A 358 -16.25 21.71 -8.49
N THR A 359 -15.85 21.96 -7.23
CA THR A 359 -16.64 21.55 -6.05
C THR A 359 -17.81 22.49 -5.77
N ASN A 360 -19.02 21.93 -5.68
CA ASN A 360 -20.21 22.65 -5.22
C ASN A 360 -20.34 22.57 -3.68
N LEU A 361 -19.91 23.62 -3.00
CA LEU A 361 -19.90 23.67 -1.53
C LEU A 361 -21.30 23.66 -0.91
N THR A 362 -22.31 24.19 -1.60
CA THR A 362 -23.71 24.09 -1.16
C THR A 362 -24.15 22.63 -1.17
N LYS A 363 -23.76 21.86 -2.18
CA LYS A 363 -24.00 20.42 -2.24
C LYS A 363 -23.26 19.67 -1.14
N ILE A 364 -22.04 20.09 -0.80
CA ILE A 364 -21.32 19.55 0.37
C ILE A 364 -22.07 19.84 1.67
N CYS A 365 -22.59 21.06 1.85
CA CYS A 365 -23.40 21.39 3.02
C CYS A 365 -24.73 20.62 3.07
N GLN A 366 -25.36 20.37 1.93
CA GLN A 366 -26.55 19.53 1.82
C GLN A 366 -26.28 18.09 2.27
N ILE A 367 -25.14 17.54 1.88
CA ILE A 367 -24.71 16.20 2.27
C ILE A 367 -24.31 16.16 3.76
N ALA A 368 -23.54 17.14 4.23
CA ALA A 368 -23.02 17.19 5.59
C ALA A 368 -24.10 17.52 6.64
N HIS A 369 -25.08 18.34 6.27
CA HIS A 369 -26.15 18.84 7.15
C HIS A 369 -27.53 18.77 6.48
N PRO A 370 -28.04 17.57 6.16
CA PRO A 370 -29.28 17.41 5.39
C PRO A 370 -30.55 17.93 6.08
N ASN A 371 -30.46 18.26 7.38
CA ASN A 371 -31.59 18.75 8.18
C ASN A 371 -31.59 20.27 8.38
N PHE A 372 -30.66 20.98 7.74
CA PHE A 372 -30.70 22.44 7.72
C PHE A 372 -31.89 22.93 6.93
N LEU A 373 -32.53 24.00 7.42
CA LEU A 373 -33.65 24.64 6.73
C LEU A 373 -33.16 25.30 5.44
N GLU A 374 -31.95 25.87 5.49
CA GLU A 374 -31.24 26.43 4.35
C GLU A 374 -29.75 26.11 4.42
N TRP A 375 -29.09 25.96 3.27
CA TRP A 375 -27.66 25.63 3.18
C TRP A 375 -26.85 26.84 2.74
N ASN A 376 -26.66 27.77 3.68
CA ASN A 376 -25.85 28.95 3.46
C ASN A 376 -24.37 28.60 3.72
N VAL A 377 -23.50 28.85 2.74
CA VAL A 377 -22.06 28.59 2.87
C VAL A 377 -21.37 29.87 3.27
N VAL A 378 -20.77 29.89 4.47
CA VAL A 378 -19.91 30.99 4.91
C VAL A 378 -18.46 30.57 4.73
N LYS A 379 -17.74 31.24 3.82
CA LYS A 379 -16.32 30.96 3.56
C LYS A 379 -15.44 31.93 4.33
N LYS A 380 -14.35 31.42 4.90
CA LYS A 380 -13.28 32.22 5.48
C LYS A 380 -11.94 31.56 5.19
N ASN A 381 -11.13 32.22 4.35
CA ASN A 381 -9.87 31.66 3.85
C ASN A 381 -10.11 30.27 3.22
N CYS A 382 -9.36 29.25 3.66
CA CYS A 382 -9.49 27.87 3.22
C CYS A 382 -10.38 27.01 4.09
N ARG A 383 -11.41 27.65 4.62
CA ARG A 383 -12.39 27.05 5.50
C ARG A 383 -13.77 27.52 5.13
N PHE A 384 -14.76 26.68 5.39
CA PHE A 384 -16.15 27.04 5.22
C PHE A 384 -16.99 26.43 6.34
N GLU A 385 -18.04 27.14 6.68
CA GLU A 385 -19.08 26.68 7.58
C GLU A 385 -20.37 26.55 6.78
N CYS A 386 -21.13 25.51 7.09
CA CYS A 386 -22.51 25.40 6.65
C CYS A 386 -23.37 26.07 7.72
N CYS A 387 -24.23 26.99 7.32
CA CYS A 387 -25.07 27.74 8.24
C CYS A 387 -26.53 27.66 7.80
N SER A 388 -27.42 27.63 8.80
CA SER A 388 -28.87 27.58 8.60
C SER A 388 -29.55 28.43 9.69
N PRO A 389 -30.69 29.06 9.38
CA PRO A 389 -31.59 29.57 10.41
C PRO A 389 -32.00 28.42 11.35
N ARG A 390 -32.24 28.73 12.63
CA ARG A 390 -32.81 27.75 13.58
C ARG A 390 -34.31 27.61 13.45
N SER A 391 -34.98 28.66 12.99
CA SER A 391 -36.40 28.68 12.68
C SER A 391 -36.66 29.68 11.55
N LEU A 392 -37.85 29.65 10.95
CA LEU A 392 -38.22 30.55 9.85
C LEU A 392 -38.37 32.02 10.29
N ASP A 393 -38.39 32.29 11.59
CA ASP A 393 -38.57 33.62 12.20
C ASP A 393 -37.26 34.18 12.83
N ASP A 394 -36.13 33.46 12.71
CA ASP A 394 -34.84 33.82 13.31
C ASP A 394 -33.94 34.52 12.29
N ASP A 395 -33.53 35.77 12.58
CA ASP A 395 -32.69 36.58 11.67
C ASP A 395 -31.20 36.19 11.71
N GLU A 396 -30.72 35.49 12.76
CA GLU A 396 -29.31 35.09 12.89
C GLU A 396 -29.08 33.60 12.55
N PRO A 397 -28.29 33.29 11.50
CA PRO A 397 -28.01 31.92 11.12
C PRO A 397 -27.05 31.25 12.12
N THR A 398 -27.34 30.00 12.47
CA THR A 398 -26.40 29.17 13.24
C THR A 398 -25.53 28.37 12.30
N CYS A 399 -24.21 28.47 12.49
CA CYS A 399 -23.22 27.75 11.72
C CYS A 399 -22.81 26.44 12.40
N GLY A 400 -22.60 25.40 11.59
CA GLY A 400 -22.04 24.12 12.01
C GLY A 400 -20.54 24.17 12.26
N VAL A 401 -19.92 23.01 12.41
CA VAL A 401 -18.47 22.89 12.63
C VAL A 401 -17.71 23.37 11.38
N GLU A 402 -16.60 24.09 11.59
CA GLU A 402 -15.74 24.60 10.53
C GLU A 402 -15.10 23.45 9.72
N HIS A 403 -15.30 23.45 8.40
CA HIS A 403 -14.75 22.48 7.46
C HIS A 403 -13.61 23.10 6.63
N PHE A 404 -12.66 22.27 6.19
CA PHE A 404 -11.63 22.71 5.24
C PHE A 404 -12.19 22.75 3.83
N LEU A 405 -11.90 23.83 3.09
CA LEU A 405 -12.13 23.86 1.66
C LEU A 405 -11.21 22.84 0.97
N PRO A 406 -11.72 22.05 0.01
CA PRO A 406 -10.87 21.20 -0.82
C PRO A 406 -9.81 22.02 -1.55
N ASP A 407 -8.64 21.43 -1.78
CA ASP A 407 -7.61 22.07 -2.58
C ASP A 407 -8.16 22.37 -3.98
N GLY A 408 -7.90 23.58 -4.50
CA GLY A 408 -8.45 24.10 -5.74
C GLY A 408 -9.64 25.05 -5.56
N ALA A 409 -10.29 25.02 -4.39
CA ALA A 409 -11.46 25.84 -4.13
C ALA A 409 -11.09 27.31 -3.99
N GLU A 410 -11.93 28.19 -4.55
CA GLU A 410 -11.73 29.63 -4.47
C GLU A 410 -11.86 30.13 -3.02
N CYS A 411 -10.82 30.83 -2.57
CA CYS A 411 -10.74 31.43 -1.23
C CYS A 411 -10.58 32.96 -1.26
N GLY A 412 -10.52 33.55 -2.46
CA GLY A 412 -10.46 34.98 -2.69
C GLY A 412 -10.24 35.30 -4.18
N PRO A 413 -10.26 36.58 -4.59
CA PRO A 413 -10.09 36.96 -5.99
C PRO A 413 -8.76 36.45 -6.57
N GLY A 414 -8.84 35.52 -7.53
CA GLY A 414 -7.67 34.87 -8.14
C GLY A 414 -6.85 34.01 -7.17
N LYS A 415 -7.40 33.66 -5.99
CA LYS A 415 -6.74 32.84 -4.97
C LYS A 415 -7.49 31.55 -4.76
N ARG A 416 -6.74 30.48 -4.56
CA ARG A 416 -7.26 29.13 -4.32
C ARG A 416 -6.68 28.55 -3.04
N CYS A 417 -7.33 27.51 -2.54
CA CYS A 417 -6.82 26.72 -1.43
C CYS A 417 -5.84 25.68 -1.92
N VAL A 418 -4.65 25.66 -1.33
CA VAL A 418 -3.70 24.57 -1.49
C VAL A 418 -3.13 24.26 -0.13
N ARG A 419 -3.25 23.00 0.31
CA ARG A 419 -2.79 22.50 1.61
C ARG A 419 -3.35 23.31 2.78
N GLY A 420 -4.61 23.75 2.68
CA GLY A 420 -5.29 24.54 3.71
C GLY A 420 -4.83 26.00 3.83
N THR A 421 -4.04 26.50 2.87
CA THR A 421 -3.61 27.91 2.80
C THR A 421 -4.21 28.62 1.60
N CYS A 422 -4.67 29.86 1.80
CA CYS A 422 -5.23 30.67 0.73
C CYS A 422 -4.11 31.49 0.06
N GLY A 423 -3.89 31.27 -1.23
CA GLY A 423 -2.80 31.90 -1.98
C GLY A 423 -3.08 31.98 -3.47
N TYR A 424 -2.17 32.63 -4.20
CA TYR A 424 -2.21 32.67 -5.66
C TYR A 424 -1.70 31.34 -6.17
N TYR A 425 -2.62 30.49 -6.63
CA TYR A 425 -2.32 29.20 -7.22
C TYR A 425 -3.13 29.04 -8.51
N ASP A 426 -2.56 28.38 -9.50
CA ASP A 426 -3.32 27.96 -10.67
C ASP A 426 -4.29 26.82 -10.33
N GLU A 427 -5.05 26.36 -11.34
CA GLU A 427 -6.02 25.27 -11.17
C GLU A 427 -5.40 23.92 -10.83
N TYR A 428 -4.09 23.82 -10.87
CA TYR A 428 -3.32 22.63 -10.58
C TYR A 428 -2.54 22.72 -9.26
N GLY A 429 -2.62 23.85 -8.56
CA GLY A 429 -2.00 24.08 -7.26
C GLY A 429 -0.59 24.64 -7.30
N ALA A 430 -0.09 25.06 -8.47
CA ALA A 430 1.22 25.68 -8.59
C ALA A 430 1.15 27.17 -8.21
N PRO A 431 2.13 27.71 -7.48
CA PRO A 431 2.16 29.13 -7.10
C PRO A 431 2.17 30.03 -8.35
N THR A 432 1.29 31.02 -8.38
CA THR A 432 1.22 32.04 -9.44
C THR A 432 1.54 33.42 -8.87
N THR A 433 2.12 34.29 -9.70
CA THR A 433 2.31 35.70 -9.33
C THR A 433 0.99 36.47 -9.44
N PRO A 434 0.74 37.48 -8.57
CA PRO A 434 -0.44 38.33 -8.70
C PRO A 434 -0.46 38.99 -10.08
N ARG A 435 -1.60 38.93 -10.79
CA ARG A 435 -1.78 39.76 -11.98
C ARG A 435 -1.73 41.22 -11.54
N GLN A 436 -0.69 41.94 -11.95
CA GLN A 436 -0.65 43.40 -11.83
C GLN A 436 -1.83 43.95 -12.63
N SER A 437 -2.73 44.66 -11.95
CA SER A 437 -3.84 45.37 -12.58
C SER A 437 -3.30 46.39 -13.57
N ALA A 438 -3.67 46.25 -14.84
CA ALA A 438 -3.59 47.32 -15.83
C ALA A 438 -4.80 48.26 -15.67
#